data_AF-A0A1Q8BHJ6-F1
#
_entry.id   AF-A0A1Q8BHJ6-F1
#
_cell.length_a   1.000
_cell.length_b   1.000
_cell.length_c   1.000
_cell.angle_alpha   90.00
_cell.angle_beta   90.00
_cell.angle_gamma   90.00
#
_symmetry.space_group_name_H-M   'P 1'
#
loop_
_entity.id
_entity.type
_entity.pdbx_description
1 polymer ?
#
loop_
_entity_poly.entity_id
_entity_poly.type
_entity_poly.pdbx_seq_one_letter_code
_entity_poly.pdbx_strand_id
1 'polypeptide(L)'
;MKHSGILTLTTTAGLLLFVAMLPSAHAYGNTAQWQVGFSGNCHTVTTCNGTFGFWGWCEFGGSTGSTAAGTTGTQGDCQVTVYARSTLGQPNNPTHLSIDVTGWTIMASPESPTGFSFHITSSTLECTGPGANLPPGPFSGCGLPPGGDTGIPPVAGHYSFSPFPGYKINIQVNQLP
;
A
#
# COMPACT_ATOMS: atom_id res chain seq x y z
N MET A 1 4.47 -5.81 -56.04
CA MET A 1 4.63 -6.92 -55.06
C MET A 1 5.46 -6.40 -53.88
N LYS A 2 4.88 -5.59 -52.99
CA LYS A 2 4.43 -5.94 -51.62
C LYS A 2 5.37 -6.88 -50.86
N HIS A 3 6.46 -6.35 -50.30
CA HIS A 3 7.31 -7.01 -49.28
C HIS A 3 7.36 -6.21 -47.97
N SER A 4 6.32 -5.43 -47.65
CA SER A 4 6.30 -4.51 -46.50
C SER A 4 5.43 -5.01 -45.33
N GLY A 5 5.12 -6.31 -45.27
CA GLY A 5 4.25 -6.90 -44.24
C GLY A 5 4.92 -7.88 -43.27
N ILE A 6 6.15 -8.34 -43.56
CA ILE A 6 6.83 -9.37 -42.75
C ILE A 6 7.72 -8.76 -41.66
N LEU A 7 8.20 -7.53 -41.85
CA LEU A 7 9.11 -6.89 -40.89
C LEU A 7 8.41 -6.34 -39.63
N THR A 8 7.09 -6.16 -39.67
CA THR A 8 6.31 -5.57 -38.56
C THR A 8 5.80 -6.59 -37.55
N LEU A 9 5.79 -7.88 -37.90
CA LEU A 9 5.24 -8.94 -37.04
C LEU A 9 6.29 -9.52 -36.07
N THR A 10 7.58 -9.44 -36.42
CA THR A 10 8.68 -9.97 -35.60
C THR A 10 9.04 -9.06 -34.42
N THR A 11 8.82 -7.74 -34.54
CA THR A 11 9.07 -6.79 -33.45
C THR A 11 8.05 -6.84 -32.33
N THR A 12 6.79 -7.23 -32.59
CA THR A 12 5.74 -7.33 -31.56
C THR A 12 5.89 -8.59 -30.70
N ALA A 13 6.36 -9.70 -31.27
CA ALA A 13 6.58 -10.95 -30.52
C ALA A 13 7.79 -10.87 -29.58
N GLY A 14 8.83 -10.12 -29.96
CA GLY A 14 10.03 -9.93 -29.12
C GLY A 14 9.74 -9.14 -27.84
N LEU A 15 8.85 -8.14 -27.91
CA LEU A 15 8.52 -7.31 -26.74
C LEU A 15 7.76 -8.08 -25.65
N LEU A 16 6.91 -9.04 -26.04
CA LEU A 16 6.13 -9.87 -25.10
C LEU A 16 6.99 -10.92 -24.39
N LEU A 17 8.07 -11.39 -25.00
CA LEU A 17 9.00 -12.36 -24.40
C LEU A 17 9.94 -11.72 -23.35
N PHE A 18 10.19 -10.41 -23.43
CA PHE A 18 10.99 -9.70 -22.44
C PHE A 18 10.24 -9.40 -21.14
N VAL A 19 8.90 -9.27 -21.16
CA VAL A 19 8.12 -9.02 -19.94
C VAL A 19 8.16 -10.21 -18.98
N ALA A 20 8.28 -11.44 -19.50
CA ALA A 20 8.36 -12.65 -18.68
C ALA A 20 9.76 -12.92 -18.08
N MET A 21 10.78 -12.20 -18.53
CA MET A 21 12.17 -12.33 -18.04
C MET A 21 12.64 -11.12 -17.21
N LEU A 22 11.78 -10.13 -17.02
CA LEU A 22 12.07 -9.10 -16.03
C LEU A 22 12.04 -9.80 -14.67
N PRO A 23 13.14 -9.76 -13.88
CA PRO A 23 13.00 -10.08 -12.47
C PRO A 23 11.85 -9.22 -11.95
N SER A 24 10.94 -9.83 -11.18
CA SER A 24 10.04 -9.06 -10.32
C SER A 24 10.90 -7.96 -9.73
N ALA A 25 10.56 -6.70 -9.99
CA ALA A 25 11.36 -5.60 -9.51
C ALA A 25 11.33 -5.69 -7.98
N HIS A 26 12.33 -6.36 -7.40
CA HIS A 26 12.61 -6.42 -5.98
C HIS A 26 13.13 -5.02 -5.64
N ALA A 27 12.22 -4.06 -5.65
CA ALA A 27 12.53 -2.68 -5.30
C ALA A 27 12.94 -2.59 -3.81
N TYR A 28 12.67 -3.64 -3.03
CA TYR A 28 12.80 -3.71 -1.59
C TYR A 28 13.18 -5.16 -1.16
N GLY A 29 13.74 -5.33 0.03
CA GLY A 29 14.82 -6.28 0.38
C GLY A 29 14.64 -7.78 0.04
N ASN A 30 15.75 -8.53 0.10
CA ASN A 30 15.83 -9.96 -0.31
C ASN A 30 14.94 -10.94 0.50
N THR A 31 14.15 -10.47 1.47
CA THR A 31 13.32 -11.27 2.37
C THR A 31 11.83 -10.92 2.30
N ALA A 32 11.44 -9.98 1.44
CA ALA A 32 10.06 -9.57 1.26
C ALA A 32 9.23 -10.68 0.58
N GLN A 33 8.06 -10.96 1.15
CA GLN A 33 7.09 -11.93 0.63
C GLN A 33 5.86 -11.25 0.06
N TRP A 34 5.57 -10.04 0.56
CA TRP A 34 4.47 -9.22 0.12
C TRP A 34 4.99 -7.83 -0.23
N GLN A 35 4.53 -7.32 -1.36
CA GLN A 35 4.70 -5.92 -1.75
C GLN A 35 3.35 -5.32 -2.04
N VAL A 36 3.10 -4.15 -1.47
CA VAL A 36 1.80 -3.50 -1.53
C VAL A 36 1.99 -2.05 -1.91
N GLY A 37 1.25 -1.59 -2.92
CA GLY A 37 1.06 -0.18 -3.20
C GLY A 37 -0.38 0.21 -2.93
N PHE A 38 -0.62 1.35 -2.28
CA PHE A 38 -1.96 1.78 -1.95
C PHE A 38 -2.14 3.29 -2.01
N SER A 39 -3.38 3.70 -2.25
CA SER A 39 -3.80 5.09 -2.18
C SER A 39 -5.28 5.18 -1.84
N GLY A 40 -5.66 6.29 -1.23
CA GLY A 40 -7.05 6.61 -1.05
C GLY A 40 -7.26 8.08 -0.79
N ASN A 41 -8.46 8.55 -1.09
CA ASN A 41 -8.81 9.94 -0.87
C ASN A 41 -10.31 10.08 -0.64
N CYS A 42 -10.68 11.06 0.18
CA CYS A 42 -11.99 11.64 0.15
C CYS A 42 -11.94 13.15 -0.11
N HIS A 43 -12.67 13.57 -1.13
CA HIS A 43 -12.78 14.98 -1.52
C HIS A 43 -14.14 15.62 -1.18
N THR A 44 -15.08 14.84 -0.63
CA THR A 44 -16.42 15.33 -0.30
C THR A 44 -16.47 15.87 1.12
N VAL A 45 -16.31 17.19 1.27
CA VAL A 45 -16.22 17.89 2.58
C VAL A 45 -17.32 17.50 3.56
N THR A 46 -18.58 17.43 3.09
CA THR A 46 -19.73 17.11 3.94
C THR A 46 -19.72 15.66 4.42
N THR A 47 -19.43 14.71 3.54
CA THR A 47 -19.42 13.28 3.88
C THR A 47 -18.20 12.89 4.70
N CYS A 48 -17.08 13.58 4.50
CA CYS A 48 -15.79 13.25 5.08
C CYS A 48 -15.37 14.19 6.22
N ASN A 49 -16.27 15.08 6.63
CA ASN A 49 -16.02 16.13 7.62
C ASN A 49 -14.72 16.90 7.35
N GLY A 50 -14.51 17.22 6.07
CA GLY A 50 -13.23 17.69 5.53
C GLY A 50 -12.81 16.92 4.28
N THR A 51 -11.56 17.07 3.88
CA THR A 51 -10.94 16.24 2.85
C THR A 51 -9.70 15.59 3.42
N PHE A 52 -9.46 14.35 3.06
CA PHE A 52 -8.27 13.62 3.48
C PHE A 52 -7.80 12.72 2.35
N GLY A 53 -6.56 12.26 2.47
CA GLY A 53 -6.06 11.20 1.64
C GLY A 53 -4.76 10.65 2.14
N PHE A 54 -4.34 9.60 1.47
CA PHE A 54 -3.11 8.91 1.74
C PHE A 54 -2.63 8.20 0.50
N TRP A 55 -1.33 7.96 0.45
CA TRP A 55 -0.71 7.04 -0.48
C TRP A 55 0.54 6.48 0.16
N GLY A 56 0.94 5.31 -0.29
CA GLY A 56 2.11 4.68 0.25
C GLY A 56 2.35 3.32 -0.34
N TRP A 57 3.34 2.67 0.25
CA TRP A 57 3.65 1.29 0.00
C TRP A 57 4.08 0.62 1.30
N CYS A 58 3.93 -0.69 1.32
CA CYS A 58 4.44 -1.55 2.39
C CYS A 58 5.08 -2.79 1.77
N GLU A 59 6.09 -3.32 2.43
CA GLU A 59 6.53 -4.69 2.27
C GLU A 59 6.43 -5.46 3.58
N PHE A 60 6.14 -6.76 3.47
CA PHE A 60 6.10 -7.67 4.61
C PHE A 60 6.92 -8.92 4.27
N GLY A 61 7.82 -9.29 5.18
CA GLY A 61 8.76 -10.39 4.99
C GLY A 61 9.20 -11.03 6.29
N GLY A 62 10.21 -11.89 6.20
CA GLY A 62 10.76 -12.59 7.35
C GLY A 62 9.79 -13.60 7.97
N SER A 63 9.00 -14.29 7.16
CA SER A 63 8.03 -15.26 7.65
C SER A 63 8.65 -16.33 8.53
N THR A 64 7.97 -16.59 9.65
CA THR A 64 8.29 -17.66 10.58
C THR A 64 7.35 -18.87 10.44
N GLY A 65 6.50 -18.90 9.41
CA GLY A 65 5.53 -19.96 9.12
C GLY A 65 5.95 -20.95 8.02
N SER A 66 5.25 -22.10 7.92
CA SER A 66 5.55 -23.21 7.00
C SER A 66 5.16 -22.98 5.53
N THR A 67 4.63 -21.81 5.17
CA THR A 67 4.20 -21.48 3.80
C THR A 67 5.06 -20.35 3.24
N ALA A 68 5.39 -20.43 1.95
CA ALA A 68 6.11 -19.37 1.23
C ALA A 68 5.39 -18.01 1.29
N ALA A 69 4.06 -18.02 1.43
CA ALA A 69 3.26 -16.83 1.63
C ALA A 69 3.50 -16.16 3.00
N GLY A 70 3.72 -16.92 4.06
CA GLY A 70 3.82 -16.41 5.43
C GLY A 70 2.52 -15.81 5.97
N THR A 71 2.10 -16.24 7.16
CA THR A 71 0.96 -15.64 7.89
C THR A 71 1.38 -14.75 9.05
N THR A 72 2.67 -14.68 9.30
CA THR A 72 3.35 -13.85 10.29
C THR A 72 4.78 -13.67 9.83
N GLY A 73 5.42 -12.56 10.20
CA GLY A 73 6.83 -12.33 9.96
C GLY A 73 7.41 -11.25 10.86
N THR A 74 8.72 -11.06 10.73
CA THR A 74 9.54 -10.23 11.63
C THR A 74 10.20 -9.05 10.93
N GLN A 75 9.92 -8.85 9.64
CA GLN A 75 10.51 -7.80 8.83
C GLN A 75 9.46 -7.15 7.94
N GLY A 76 9.61 -5.87 7.69
CA GLY A 76 8.83 -5.11 6.73
C GLY A 76 9.22 -3.64 6.79
N ASP A 77 8.82 -2.90 5.78
CA ASP A 77 9.00 -1.45 5.69
C ASP A 77 7.73 -0.86 5.09
N CYS A 78 7.27 0.25 5.62
CA CYS A 78 6.18 1.02 5.03
C CYS A 78 6.54 2.49 4.94
N GLN A 79 6.25 3.07 3.78
CA GLN A 79 6.32 4.51 3.57
C GLN A 79 4.92 5.02 3.24
N VAL A 80 4.37 5.83 4.12
CA VAL A 80 2.99 6.32 4.01
C VAL A 80 2.98 7.83 4.10
N THR A 81 2.29 8.49 3.18
CA THR A 81 1.94 9.90 3.32
C THR A 81 0.47 10.00 3.62
N VAL A 82 0.12 10.72 4.68
CA VAL A 82 -1.26 11.06 5.03
C VAL A 82 -1.44 12.57 5.02
N TYR A 83 -2.63 13.03 4.69
CA TYR A 83 -2.97 14.44 4.77
C TYR A 83 -4.46 14.61 5.01
N ALA A 84 -4.81 15.68 5.72
CA ALA A 84 -6.19 16.02 6.00
C ALA A 84 -6.36 17.53 6.17
N ARG A 85 -7.54 18.03 5.82
CA ARG A 85 -7.99 19.39 6.14
C ARG A 85 -9.48 19.38 6.45
N SER A 86 -9.90 20.22 7.39
CA SER A 86 -11.31 20.36 7.78
C SER A 86 -12.12 21.22 6.81
N THR A 87 -11.50 22.18 6.12
CA THR A 87 -12.16 23.10 5.19
C THR A 87 -11.34 23.32 3.92
N LEU A 88 -12.01 23.64 2.81
CA LEU A 88 -11.34 24.02 1.56
C LEU A 88 -10.53 25.30 1.77
N GLY A 89 -9.31 25.35 1.22
CA GLY A 89 -8.40 26.50 1.36
C GLY A 89 -7.42 26.43 2.53
N GLN A 90 -7.60 25.49 3.47
CA GLN A 90 -6.58 25.18 4.48
C GLN A 90 -5.41 24.37 3.88
N PRO A 91 -4.19 24.54 4.39
CA PRO A 91 -3.07 23.65 4.06
C PRO A 91 -3.41 22.20 4.41
N ASN A 92 -3.03 21.27 3.54
CA ASN A 92 -3.27 19.84 3.75
C ASN A 92 -2.32 19.21 4.79
N ASN A 93 -1.27 19.93 5.21
CA ASN A 93 -0.27 19.52 6.21
C ASN A 93 0.11 18.03 6.11
N PRO A 94 0.76 17.61 5.00
CA PRO A 94 1.11 16.21 4.83
C PRO A 94 2.04 15.74 5.93
N THR A 95 1.84 14.50 6.37
CA THR A 95 2.71 13.77 7.28
C THR A 95 3.25 12.56 6.54
N HIS A 96 4.57 12.42 6.49
CA HIS A 96 5.25 11.24 5.98
C HIS A 96 5.61 10.34 7.15
N LEU A 97 5.16 9.10 7.10
CA LEU A 97 5.38 8.04 8.07
C LEU A 97 6.35 7.03 7.45
N SER A 98 7.51 6.87 8.07
CA SER A 98 8.48 5.81 7.76
C SER A 98 8.39 4.79 8.88
N ILE A 99 7.93 3.58 8.55
CA ILE A 99 7.61 2.55 9.53
C ILE A 99 8.51 1.34 9.29
N ASP A 100 9.45 1.11 10.19
CA ASP A 100 10.27 -0.10 10.19
C ASP A 100 9.54 -1.18 10.98
N VAL A 101 8.97 -2.17 10.28
CA VAL A 101 8.12 -3.22 10.83
C VAL A 101 8.99 -4.38 11.30
N THR A 102 8.99 -4.63 12.61
CA THR A 102 9.73 -5.74 13.24
C THR A 102 8.81 -6.90 13.64
N GLY A 103 7.50 -6.75 13.42
CA GLY A 103 6.51 -7.81 13.64
C GLY A 103 5.22 -7.54 12.88
N TRP A 104 4.72 -8.55 12.17
CA TRP A 104 3.41 -8.53 11.53
C TRP A 104 2.72 -9.89 11.55
N THR A 105 1.40 -9.88 11.40
CA THR A 105 0.57 -11.09 11.26
C THR A 105 -0.68 -10.83 10.43
N ILE A 106 -1.21 -11.88 9.80
CA ILE A 106 -2.51 -11.85 9.14
C ILE A 106 -3.60 -12.17 10.16
N MET A 107 -4.56 -11.26 10.32
CA MET A 107 -5.70 -11.44 11.22
C MET A 107 -6.99 -10.91 10.59
N ALA A 108 -8.12 -11.22 11.22
CA ALA A 108 -9.42 -10.71 10.80
C ALA A 108 -9.46 -9.19 10.93
N SER A 109 -9.98 -8.53 9.90
CA SER A 109 -10.05 -7.07 9.81
C SER A 109 -11.37 -6.62 9.19
N PRO A 110 -12.14 -5.76 9.86
CA PRO A 110 -13.32 -5.14 9.27
C PRO A 110 -12.97 -4.08 8.22
N GLU A 111 -11.73 -3.57 8.22
CA GLU A 111 -11.25 -2.52 7.32
C GLU A 111 -10.84 -3.05 5.95
N SER A 112 -10.64 -4.38 5.84
CA SER A 112 -10.24 -5.04 4.61
C SER A 112 -11.44 -5.54 3.79
N PRO A 113 -11.42 -5.39 2.44
CA PRO A 113 -12.46 -5.91 1.57
C PRO A 113 -12.55 -7.45 1.54
N THR A 114 -11.54 -8.16 2.08
CA THR A 114 -11.51 -9.63 2.14
C THR A 114 -11.77 -10.18 3.55
N GLY A 115 -12.00 -9.30 4.53
CA GLY A 115 -12.22 -9.68 5.94
C GLY A 115 -10.94 -10.04 6.71
N PHE A 116 -9.77 -10.00 6.08
CA PHE A 116 -8.45 -10.20 6.71
C PHE A 116 -7.49 -9.12 6.24
N SER A 117 -6.56 -8.69 7.09
CA SER A 117 -5.50 -7.73 6.73
C SER A 117 -4.13 -8.11 7.28
N PHE A 118 -3.09 -7.41 6.83
CA PHE A 118 -1.82 -7.35 7.56
C PHE A 118 -1.97 -6.46 8.80
N HIS A 119 -1.61 -6.98 9.96
CA HIS A 119 -1.55 -6.23 11.21
C HIS A 119 -0.10 -6.06 11.63
N ILE A 120 0.33 -4.82 11.82
CA ILE A 120 1.64 -4.47 12.39
C ILE A 120 1.57 -4.71 13.90
N THR A 121 2.34 -5.66 14.41
CA THR A 121 2.39 -6.01 15.83
C THR A 121 3.57 -5.40 16.56
N SER A 122 4.63 -5.05 15.83
CA SER A 122 5.78 -4.32 16.35
C SER A 122 6.45 -3.51 15.24
N SER A 123 6.85 -2.28 15.55
CA SER A 123 7.57 -1.41 14.62
C SER A 123 8.27 -0.27 15.34
N THR A 124 9.15 0.41 14.63
CA THR A 124 9.51 1.81 14.93
C THR A 124 8.84 2.73 13.90
N LEU A 125 8.58 3.99 14.28
CA LEU A 125 7.91 4.97 13.43
C LEU A 125 8.68 6.29 13.48
N GLU A 126 9.09 6.77 12.32
CA GLU A 126 9.61 8.12 12.12
C GLU A 126 8.59 8.94 11.34
N CYS A 127 8.40 10.19 11.75
CA CYS A 127 7.43 11.09 11.15
C CYS A 127 8.08 12.40 10.71
N THR A 128 7.83 12.81 9.47
CA THR A 128 8.32 14.06 8.92
C THR A 128 7.23 14.82 8.19
N GLY A 129 7.51 16.09 7.86
CA GLY A 129 6.61 16.97 7.14
C GLY A 129 5.76 17.88 8.04
N PRO A 130 5.03 18.84 7.43
CA PRO A 130 4.29 19.87 8.17
C PRO A 130 3.22 19.34 9.12
N GLY A 131 2.67 18.15 8.84
CA GLY A 131 1.65 17.53 9.68
C GLY A 131 2.18 16.67 10.83
N ALA A 132 3.49 16.43 10.93
CA ALA A 132 4.06 15.47 11.89
C ALA A 132 3.78 15.82 13.36
N ASN A 133 3.64 17.11 13.68
CA ASN A 133 3.33 17.61 15.02
C ASN A 133 1.83 17.73 15.30
N LEU A 134 0.96 17.39 14.34
CA LEU A 134 -0.48 17.38 14.56
C LEU A 134 -0.85 16.21 15.48
N PRO A 135 -1.95 16.33 16.25
CA PRO A 135 -2.49 15.21 17.01
C PRO A 135 -2.71 13.99 16.10
N PRO A 136 -2.35 12.76 16.55
CA PRO A 136 -2.59 11.55 15.78
C PRO A 136 -4.09 11.38 15.50
N GLY A 137 -4.40 11.13 14.24
CA GLY A 137 -5.73 10.79 13.75
C GLY A 137 -5.60 9.86 12.54
N PRO A 138 -6.72 9.35 12.00
CA PRO A 138 -6.68 8.38 10.89
C PRO A 138 -5.90 8.86 9.66
N PHE A 139 -5.84 10.17 9.43
CA PHE A 139 -5.15 10.77 8.27
C PHE A 139 -4.32 12.01 8.65
N SER A 140 -3.88 12.10 9.90
CA SER A 140 -3.12 13.25 10.40
C SER A 140 -2.18 12.86 11.53
N GLY A 141 -1.08 13.61 11.67
CA GLY A 141 -0.16 13.42 12.78
C GLY A 141 0.66 12.13 12.67
N CYS A 142 1.43 11.88 13.71
CA CYS A 142 2.33 10.74 13.79
C CYS A 142 1.66 9.58 14.52
N GLY A 143 1.18 8.58 13.79
CA GLY A 143 0.55 7.41 14.39
C GLY A 143 0.37 6.25 13.41
N LEU A 144 0.37 5.03 13.95
CA LEU A 144 -0.04 3.84 13.23
C LEU A 144 -1.57 3.71 13.22
N PRO A 145 -2.13 2.93 12.28
CA PRO A 145 -3.53 2.54 12.34
C PRO A 145 -3.89 1.90 13.69
N PRO A 146 -5.12 2.10 14.20
CA PRO A 146 -5.57 1.49 15.45
C PRO A 146 -5.35 -0.03 15.47
N GLY A 147 -4.72 -0.54 16.53
CA GLY A 147 -4.42 -1.97 16.65
C GLY A 147 -3.46 -2.52 15.59
N GLY A 148 -2.77 -1.65 14.86
CA GLY A 148 -1.86 -2.02 13.78
C GLY A 148 -2.57 -2.56 12.52
N ASP A 149 -3.90 -2.52 12.47
CA ASP A 149 -4.68 -3.01 11.33
C ASP A 149 -4.49 -2.09 10.12
N THR A 150 -3.79 -2.59 9.10
CA THR A 150 -3.51 -1.79 7.90
C THR A 150 -4.70 -1.71 6.95
N GLY A 151 -5.71 -2.57 7.11
CA GLY A 151 -6.80 -2.78 6.14
C GLY A 151 -6.34 -3.36 4.79
N ILE A 152 -5.04 -3.66 4.61
CA ILE A 152 -4.49 -4.20 3.37
C ILE A 152 -4.81 -5.70 3.28
N PRO A 153 -5.53 -6.17 2.25
CA PRO A 153 -5.87 -7.58 2.11
C PRO A 153 -4.62 -8.44 1.86
N PRO A 154 -4.45 -9.59 2.53
CA PRO A 154 -3.28 -10.45 2.39
C PRO A 154 -3.47 -11.48 1.27
N VAL A 155 -4.02 -11.03 0.15
CA VAL A 155 -4.29 -11.83 -1.02
C VAL A 155 -3.79 -11.03 -2.22
N ALA A 156 -2.98 -11.65 -3.06
CA ALA A 156 -2.46 -10.98 -4.25
C ALA A 156 -3.61 -10.57 -5.18
N GLY A 157 -3.58 -9.33 -5.66
CA GLY A 157 -4.64 -8.79 -6.49
C GLY A 157 -4.68 -7.27 -6.53
N HIS A 158 -5.59 -6.76 -7.35
CA HIS A 158 -5.93 -5.35 -7.41
C HIS A 158 -7.31 -5.13 -6.78
N TYR A 159 -7.39 -4.20 -5.84
CA TYR A 159 -8.62 -3.86 -5.11
C TYR A 159 -8.95 -2.39 -5.35
N SER A 160 -10.17 -2.12 -5.80
CA SER A 160 -10.71 -0.77 -5.91
C SER A 160 -12.09 -0.75 -5.28
N PHE A 161 -12.27 0.05 -4.23
CA PHE A 161 -13.50 0.06 -3.44
C PHE A 161 -13.78 1.42 -2.81
N SER A 162 -14.99 1.53 -2.26
CA SER A 162 -15.52 2.76 -1.68
C SER A 162 -16.19 2.42 -0.36
N PRO A 163 -15.48 2.53 0.78
CA PRO A 163 -16.04 2.18 2.09
C PRO A 163 -17.32 2.96 2.41
N PHE A 164 -17.39 4.21 1.94
CA PHE A 164 -18.58 5.05 2.00
C PHE A 164 -18.55 6.10 0.87
N PRO A 165 -19.67 6.80 0.60
CA PRO A 165 -19.75 7.76 -0.49
C PRO A 165 -18.65 8.84 -0.44
N GLY A 166 -17.99 9.10 -1.56
CA GLY A 166 -16.94 10.12 -1.66
C GLY A 166 -15.54 9.65 -1.26
N TYR A 167 -15.41 8.52 -0.56
CA TYR A 167 -14.12 7.91 -0.22
C TYR A 167 -13.80 6.77 -1.18
N LYS A 168 -12.63 6.84 -1.84
CA LYS A 168 -12.11 5.80 -2.75
C LYS A 168 -10.77 5.30 -2.26
N ILE A 169 -10.56 4.00 -2.39
CA ILE A 169 -9.31 3.32 -2.07
C ILE A 169 -8.91 2.43 -3.25
N ASN A 170 -7.63 2.42 -3.58
CA ASN A 170 -7.01 1.49 -4.50
C ASN A 170 -5.81 0.81 -3.84
N ILE A 171 -5.72 -0.51 -3.95
CA ILE A 171 -4.64 -1.32 -3.37
C ILE A 171 -4.17 -2.32 -4.43
N GLN A 172 -2.86 -2.37 -4.66
CA GLN A 172 -2.20 -3.42 -5.42
C GLN A 172 -1.39 -4.27 -4.45
N VAL A 173 -1.70 -5.56 -4.37
CA VAL A 173 -1.01 -6.54 -3.53
C VAL A 173 -0.31 -7.54 -4.43
N ASN A 174 0.99 -7.67 -4.27
CA ASN A 174 1.82 -8.64 -4.96
C ASN A 174 2.41 -9.60 -3.94
N GLN A 175 2.25 -10.89 -4.21
CA GLN A 175 3.00 -11.92 -3.51
C GLN A 175 4.29 -12.19 -4.29
N LEU A 176 5.43 -12.12 -3.61
CA LEU A 176 6.73 -12.39 -4.21
C LEU A 176 7.05 -13.90 -4.18
N PRO A 177 7.89 -14.39 -5.11
CA PRO A 177 8.31 -15.80 -5.17
C PRO A 177 9.04 -16.30 -3.92
#